data_AF-A0A7V0Z532-F1
#
_entry.id   AF-A0A7V0Z532-F1
#
_cell.length_a   1.000
_cell.length_b   1.000
_cell.length_c   1.000
_cell.angle_alpha   90.00
_cell.angle_beta   90.00
_cell.angle_gamma   90.00
#
_symmetry.space_group_name_H-M   'P 1'
#
loop_
_entity.id
_entity.type
_entity.pdbx_description
1 polymer ?
#
loop_
_entity_poly.entity_id
_entity_poly.type
_entity_poly.pdbx_seq_one_letter_code
_entity_poly.pdbx_strand_id
1 'polypeptide(L)'
;MNRIISIRQDLFKSKYTVWSIVLLVALSPRIFRILYPYAWFEDTAYLYHSFAYKSGLKPFLHTITVHPPTIEYLLAFFYNLFGVSYRVAEIFTGIVVSISALLLFDCTRRIFNEFIALIVIICFSFSSLLFRYHIFEREGFTLFLSISVF
;
A
#
# COMPACT_ATOMS: atom_id res chain seq x y z
N MET A 1 17.84 -32.76 2.77
CA MET A 1 17.47 -31.97 3.96
C MET A 1 18.55 -30.95 4.36
N ASN A 2 19.82 -31.34 4.48
CA ASN A 2 20.92 -30.41 4.89
C ASN A 2 21.14 -29.21 3.95
N ARG A 3 20.88 -29.34 2.64
CA ARG A 3 21.07 -28.26 1.67
C ARG A 3 20.07 -27.11 1.81
N ILE A 4 18.83 -27.40 2.20
CA ILE A 4 17.78 -26.39 2.42
C ILE A 4 18.09 -25.58 3.69
N ILE A 5 18.61 -26.26 4.72
CA ILE A 5 19.00 -25.64 5.99
C ILE A 5 20.21 -24.70 5.79
N SER A 6 21.20 -25.09 4.99
CA SER A 6 22.37 -24.22 4.73
C SER A 6 22.00 -22.99 3.90
N ILE A 7 21.16 -23.13 2.86
CA ILE A 7 20.65 -21.98 2.07
C ILE A 7 19.87 -21.01 2.96
N ARG A 8 19.08 -21.53 3.91
CA ARG A 8 18.35 -20.72 4.90
C ARG A 8 19.28 -20.01 5.89
N GLN A 9 20.50 -20.50 6.13
CA GLN A 9 21.46 -19.78 6.97
C GLN A 9 22.21 -18.72 6.19
N ASP A 10 22.50 -18.93 4.90
CA ASP A 10 23.25 -17.99 4.09
C ASP A 10 22.41 -16.79 3.60
N LEU A 11 21.13 -16.99 3.28
CA LEU A 11 20.24 -15.89 2.86
C LEU A 11 19.98 -14.87 3.98
N PHE A 12 20.00 -15.34 5.23
CA PHE A 12 19.66 -14.58 6.44
C PHE A 12 20.90 -13.99 7.13
N LYS A 13 22.11 -14.20 6.61
CA LYS A 13 23.36 -13.66 7.19
C LYS A 13 23.46 -12.14 7.13
N SER A 14 22.80 -11.50 6.16
CA SER A 14 22.83 -10.05 5.99
C SER A 14 21.42 -9.47 6.07
N LYS A 15 21.19 -8.65 7.11
CA LYS A 15 19.96 -7.86 7.30
C LYS A 15 19.59 -7.09 6.03
N TYR A 16 20.57 -6.59 5.28
CA TYR A 16 20.34 -5.82 4.05
C TYR A 16 19.78 -6.66 2.90
N THR A 17 20.16 -7.94 2.81
CA THR A 17 19.64 -8.85 1.79
C THR A 17 18.15 -9.08 1.99
N VAL A 18 17.75 -9.33 3.24
CA VAL A 18 16.36 -9.57 3.61
C VAL A 18 15.50 -8.34 3.32
N TRP A 19 15.94 -7.16 3.77
CA TRP A 19 15.20 -5.92 3.51
C TRP A 19 15.11 -5.57 2.03
N SER A 20 16.14 -5.90 1.24
CA SER A 20 16.09 -5.75 -0.23
C SER A 20 15.03 -6.65 -0.85
N ILE A 21 14.93 -7.91 -0.43
CA ILE A 21 13.89 -8.85 -0.88
C ILE A 21 12.51 -8.34 -0.50
N VAL A 22 12.35 -7.91 0.74
CA VAL A 22 11.09 -7.34 1.28
C VAL A 22 10.65 -6.13 0.47
N LEU A 23 11.57 -5.21 0.17
CA LEU A 23 11.29 -4.04 -0.68
C LEU A 23 10.88 -4.45 -2.09
N LEU A 24 11.59 -5.39 -2.71
CA LEU A 24 11.25 -5.89 -4.04
C LEU A 24 9.84 -6.51 -4.06
N VAL A 25 9.50 -7.34 -3.09
CA VAL A 25 8.18 -7.98 -2.95
C VAL A 25 7.08 -6.94 -2.74
N ALA A 26 7.31 -5.93 -1.91
CA ALA A 26 6.33 -4.88 -1.64
C ALA A 26 6.05 -4.00 -2.88
N LEU A 27 7.09 -3.70 -3.67
CA LEU A 27 7.03 -2.77 -4.78
C LEU A 27 6.65 -3.41 -6.11
N SER A 28 7.10 -4.64 -6.40
CA SER A 28 6.95 -5.25 -7.72
C SER A 28 5.51 -5.24 -8.26
N PRO A 29 4.48 -5.75 -7.54
CA PRO A 29 3.09 -5.67 -8.00
C PRO A 29 2.61 -4.24 -8.28
N ARG A 30 3.08 -3.24 -7.53
CA ARG A 30 2.69 -1.82 -7.70
C ARG A 30 3.35 -1.20 -8.93
N ILE A 31 4.61 -1.55 -9.19
CA ILE A 31 5.30 -1.12 -10.42
C ILE A 31 4.62 -1.75 -11.64
N PHE A 32 4.36 -3.06 -11.63
CA PHE A 32 3.63 -3.73 -12.72
C PHE A 32 2.26 -3.10 -12.98
N ARG A 33 1.57 -2.73 -11.91
CA ARG A 33 0.29 -2.03 -11.96
C ARG A 33 0.38 -0.67 -12.65
N ILE A 34 1.35 0.17 -12.29
CA ILE A 34 1.55 1.50 -12.92
C ILE A 34 1.89 1.35 -14.41
N LEU A 35 2.68 0.35 -14.78
CA LEU A 35 3.04 0.06 -16.17
C LEU A 35 1.86 -0.48 -16.99
N TYR A 36 0.81 -0.97 -16.34
CA TYR A 36 -0.37 -1.44 -17.03
C TYR A 36 -1.22 -0.26 -17.54
N PRO A 37 -1.64 -0.26 -18.82
CA PRO A 37 -2.29 0.90 -19.43
C PRO A 37 -3.72 1.12 -18.95
N TYR A 38 -4.41 0.07 -18.49
CA TYR A 38 -5.80 0.18 -18.04
C TYR A 38 -5.88 0.46 -16.54
N ALA A 39 -6.66 1.47 -16.20
CA ALA A 39 -7.00 1.84 -14.84
C ALA A 39 -8.48 1.52 -14.58
N TRP A 40 -8.74 0.73 -13.54
CA TRP A 40 -10.10 0.52 -13.03
C TRP A 40 -10.24 1.35 -11.77
N PHE A 41 -11.36 2.06 -11.62
CA PHE A 41 -11.64 2.86 -10.43
C PHE A 41 -12.67 2.12 -9.60
N GLU A 42 -12.32 1.75 -8.38
CA GLU A 42 -13.29 1.09 -7.49
C GLU A 42 -14.17 2.15 -6.83
N ASP A 43 -13.55 3.07 -6.09
CA ASP A 43 -14.27 4.09 -5.35
C ASP A 43 -14.04 5.49 -5.93
N THR A 44 -14.73 5.79 -7.03
CA THR A 44 -14.69 7.11 -7.68
C THR A 44 -15.12 8.25 -6.74
N ALA A 45 -15.98 7.96 -5.76
CA ALA A 45 -16.43 8.92 -4.75
C ALA A 45 -15.27 9.49 -3.92
N TYR A 46 -14.32 8.67 -3.46
CA TYR A 46 -13.20 9.17 -2.64
C TYR A 46 -12.18 9.96 -3.45
N LEU A 47 -11.99 9.61 -4.73
CA LEU A 47 -11.19 10.40 -5.65
C LEU A 47 -11.82 11.78 -5.85
N TYR A 48 -13.14 11.83 -6.01
CA TYR A 48 -13.89 13.07 -6.08
C TYR A 48 -13.81 13.86 -4.78
N HIS A 49 -13.95 13.23 -3.61
CA HIS A 49 -13.79 13.89 -2.31
C HIS A 49 -12.42 14.54 -2.18
N SER A 50 -11.35 13.84 -2.56
CA SER A 50 -9.99 14.38 -2.54
C SER A 50 -9.84 15.61 -3.44
N PHE A 51 -10.46 15.59 -4.63
CA PHE A 51 -10.54 16.75 -5.52
C PHE A 51 -11.36 17.92 -4.91
N ALA A 52 -12.49 17.61 -4.29
CA ALA A 52 -13.36 18.58 -3.63
C ALA A 52 -12.62 19.27 -2.47
N TYR A 53 -11.93 18.51 -1.62
CA TYR A 53 -11.16 19.02 -0.48
C TYR A 53 -9.99 19.89 -0.92
N LYS A 54 -9.30 19.49 -1.99
CA LYS A 54 -8.28 20.31 -2.65
C LYS A 54 -8.85 21.68 -3.10
N SER A 55 -10.11 21.71 -3.51
CA SER A 55 -10.82 22.92 -3.97
C SER A 55 -11.41 23.76 -2.81
N GLY A 56 -11.13 23.40 -1.56
CA GLY A 56 -11.61 24.13 -0.37
C GLY A 56 -12.98 23.69 0.14
N LEU A 57 -13.60 22.67 -0.46
CA LEU A 57 -14.82 22.09 0.06
C LEU A 57 -14.54 21.31 1.34
N LYS A 58 -15.49 21.35 2.27
CA LYS A 58 -15.37 20.72 3.60
C LYS A 58 -16.05 19.34 3.64
N PRO A 59 -15.42 18.34 4.31
CA PRO A 59 -16.01 17.03 4.51
C PRO A 59 -17.30 17.13 5.34
N PHE A 60 -18.21 16.17 5.14
CA PHE A 60 -19.54 16.08 5.80
C PHE A 60 -20.53 17.20 5.47
N LEU A 61 -20.05 18.39 5.08
CA LEU A 61 -20.87 19.53 4.67
C LEU A 61 -21.15 19.52 3.16
N HIS A 62 -20.11 19.25 2.36
CA HIS A 62 -20.19 19.35 0.90
C HIS A 62 -19.97 18.01 0.19
N THR A 63 -19.58 16.97 0.93
CA THR A 63 -19.31 15.63 0.41
C THR A 63 -20.01 14.60 1.29
N ILE A 64 -20.48 13.51 0.66
CA ILE A 64 -21.11 12.39 1.36
C ILE A 64 -19.99 11.52 1.93
N THR A 65 -19.48 11.89 3.10
CA THR A 65 -18.44 11.15 3.81
C THR A 65 -19.04 10.47 5.02
N VAL A 66 -18.81 9.15 5.16
CA VAL A 66 -19.32 8.35 6.28
C VAL A 66 -18.27 8.05 7.34
N HIS A 67 -17.07 8.62 7.21
CA HIS A 67 -15.91 8.38 8.07
C HIS A 67 -14.96 9.59 8.10
N PRO A 68 -13.99 9.65 9.02
CA PRO A 68 -12.93 10.65 8.95
C PRO A 68 -12.20 10.62 7.60
N PRO A 69 -12.09 11.77 6.89
CA PRO A 69 -11.56 11.87 5.52
C PRO A 69 -10.03 11.92 5.44
N THR A 70 -9.34 11.11 6.26
CA THR A 70 -7.88 11.22 6.43
C THR A 70 -7.12 10.93 5.15
N ILE A 71 -7.53 9.88 4.43
CA ILE A 71 -6.85 9.43 3.20
C ILE A 71 -7.14 10.42 2.07
N GLU A 72 -8.36 10.94 2.00
CA GLU A 72 -8.76 11.91 0.99
C GLU A 72 -8.06 13.25 1.19
N TYR A 73 -7.81 13.68 2.43
CA TYR A 73 -6.98 14.85 2.69
C TYR A 73 -5.52 14.63 2.30
N LEU A 74 -4.97 13.45 2.57
CA LEU A 74 -3.63 13.09 2.09
C LEU A 74 -3.58 13.12 0.57
N LEU A 75 -4.53 12.50 -0.13
CA LEU A 75 -4.57 12.54 -1.58
C LEU A 75 -4.81 13.97 -2.11
N ALA A 76 -5.64 14.79 -1.44
CA ALA A 76 -5.82 16.21 -1.78
C ALA A 76 -4.51 16.99 -1.70
N PHE A 77 -3.67 16.70 -0.69
CA PHE A 77 -2.32 17.26 -0.59
C PHE A 77 -1.45 16.85 -1.79
N PHE A 78 -1.46 15.57 -2.19
CA PHE A 78 -0.74 15.12 -3.39
C PHE A 78 -1.27 15.78 -4.67
N TYR A 79 -2.59 15.98 -4.81
CA TYR A 79 -3.18 16.72 -5.92
C TYR A 79 -2.79 18.20 -5.96
N ASN A 80 -2.47 18.82 -4.82
CA ASN A 80 -1.93 20.18 -4.78
C ASN A 80 -0.48 20.24 -5.30
N LEU A 81 0.32 19.21 -5.02
CA LEU A 81 1.73 19.16 -5.44
C LEU A 81 1.92 18.76 -6.90
N PHE A 82 1.18 17.74 -7.36
CA PHE A 82 1.43 17.09 -8.65
C PHE A 82 0.31 17.31 -9.68
N GLY A 83 -0.73 18.05 -9.30
CA GLY A 83 -1.93 18.22 -10.11
C GLY A 83 -2.93 17.06 -9.96
N VAL A 84 -4.13 17.27 -10.49
CA VAL A 84 -5.22 16.30 -10.41
C VAL A 84 -5.10 15.33 -11.58
N SER A 85 -4.76 14.08 -11.30
CA SER A 85 -4.66 13.02 -12.30
C SER A 85 -4.88 11.67 -11.64
N TYR A 86 -5.50 10.74 -12.38
CA TYR A 86 -5.65 9.37 -11.91
C TYR A 86 -4.30 8.70 -11.63
N ARG A 87 -3.23 9.09 -12.35
CA ARG A 87 -1.87 8.59 -12.10
C ARG A 87 -1.32 9.02 -10.74
N VAL A 88 -1.67 10.23 -10.29
CA VAL A 88 -1.29 10.70 -8.95
C VAL A 88 -1.99 9.85 -7.88
N ALA A 89 -3.29 9.57 -8.07
CA ALA A 89 -4.04 8.70 -7.15
C ALA A 89 -3.54 7.25 -7.16
N GLU A 90 -3.16 6.72 -8.32
CA GLU A 90 -2.59 5.40 -8.47
C GLU A 90 -1.22 5.29 -7.76
N ILE A 91 -0.33 6.24 -7.99
CA ILE A 91 0.97 6.31 -7.30
C ILE A 91 0.78 6.44 -5.79
N PHE A 92 -0.12 7.32 -5.36
CA PHE A 92 -0.46 7.49 -3.94
C PHE A 92 -0.95 6.17 -3.32
N THR A 93 -1.89 5.48 -3.98
CA THR A 93 -2.38 4.17 -3.54
C THR A 93 -1.23 3.16 -3.44
N GLY A 94 -0.36 3.12 -4.46
CA GLY A 94 0.81 2.27 -4.47
C GLY A 94 1.76 2.53 -3.29
N ILE A 95 2.03 3.80 -2.97
CA ILE A 95 2.84 4.20 -1.83
C ILE A 95 2.24 3.69 -0.53
N VAL A 96 0.94 3.96 -0.28
CA VAL A 96 0.29 3.56 0.97
C VAL A 96 0.27 2.03 1.14
N VAL A 97 -0.05 1.29 0.08
CA VAL A 97 -0.06 -0.19 0.15
C VAL A 97 1.36 -0.73 0.34
N SER A 98 2.37 -0.17 -0.31
CA SER A 98 3.76 -0.58 -0.10
C SER A 98 4.24 -0.28 1.31
N ILE A 99 3.94 0.89 1.89
CA ILE A 99 4.25 1.18 3.29
C ILE A 99 3.54 0.18 4.22
N SER A 100 2.28 -0.13 3.96
CA SER A 100 1.52 -1.12 4.73
C SER A 100 2.15 -2.51 4.69
N ALA A 101 2.64 -2.95 3.53
CA ALA A 101 3.34 -4.21 3.38
C ALA A 101 4.65 -4.26 4.19
N LEU A 102 5.41 -3.15 4.19
CA LEU A 102 6.64 -3.02 4.98
C LEU A 102 6.36 -3.05 6.48
N LEU A 103 5.34 -2.31 6.94
CA LEU A 103 4.91 -2.30 8.33
C LEU A 103 4.39 -3.68 8.77
N LEU A 104 3.64 -4.37 7.90
CA LEU A 104 3.15 -5.72 8.15
C LEU A 104 4.31 -6.71 8.33
N PHE A 105 5.33 -6.64 7.47
CA PHE A 105 6.55 -7.44 7.64
C PHE A 105 7.25 -7.12 8.95
N ASP A 106 7.41 -5.83 9.26
CA ASP A 106 8.09 -5.37 10.48
C ASP A 106 7.37 -5.80 11.76
N CYS A 107 6.04 -5.76 11.77
CA CYS A 107 5.22 -6.23 12.87
C CYS A 107 5.29 -7.77 12.99
N THR A 108 5.11 -8.49 11.88
CA THR A 108 5.13 -9.97 11.87
C THR A 108 6.48 -10.53 12.30
N ARG A 109 7.61 -9.91 11.90
CA ARG A 109 8.94 -10.36 12.31
C ARG A 109 9.19 -10.16 13.79
N ARG A 110 8.60 -9.13 14.40
CA ARG A 110 8.72 -8.83 15.85
C ARG A 110 7.89 -9.80 16.69
N ILE A 111 6.71 -10.20 16.22
CA ILE A 111 5.79 -11.07 16.95
C ILE A 111 6.16 -12.55 16.79
N PHE A 112 6.54 -12.96 15.57
CA PHE A 112 6.80 -14.35 15.23
C PHE A 112 8.29 -14.55 14.93
N ASN A 113 8.64 -14.61 13.64
CA ASN A 113 10.00 -14.69 13.17
C ASN A 113 10.07 -14.21 11.71
N GLU A 114 11.28 -14.02 11.23
CA GLU A 114 11.53 -13.45 9.90
C GLU A 114 11.01 -14.33 8.75
N PHE A 115 11.10 -15.65 8.87
CA PHE A 115 10.63 -16.56 7.82
C PHE A 115 9.10 -16.49 7.65
N ILE A 116 8.36 -16.47 8.76
CA ILE A 116 6.91 -16.29 8.74
C ILE A 116 6.57 -14.91 8.16
N ALA A 117 7.30 -13.86 8.56
CA ALA A 117 7.10 -12.51 8.04
C ALA A 117 7.31 -12.43 6.51
N LEU A 118 8.32 -13.13 5.98
CA LEU A 118 8.56 -13.21 4.53
C LEU A 118 7.39 -13.88 3.80
N ILE A 119 6.84 -14.96 4.34
CA ILE A 119 5.66 -15.62 3.75
C ILE A 119 4.47 -14.65 3.78
N VAL A 120 4.22 -14.01 4.91
CA VAL A 120 3.09 -13.08 5.09
C VAL A 120 3.18 -11.92 4.12
N ILE A 121 4.34 -11.26 3.97
CA ILE A 121 4.46 -10.14 3.04
C ILE A 121 4.29 -10.58 1.58
N ILE A 122 4.77 -11.76 1.20
CA ILE A 122 4.54 -12.30 -0.16
C ILE A 122 3.05 -12.51 -0.39
N CYS A 123 2.37 -13.22 0.51
CA CYS A 123 0.93 -13.48 0.42
C CYS A 123 0.11 -12.17 0.38
N PHE A 124 0.45 -11.21 1.23
CA PHE A 124 -0.20 -9.90 1.26
C PHE A 124 0.03 -9.13 -0.03
N SER A 125 1.29 -8.98 -0.44
CA SER A 125 1.68 -8.13 -1.57
C SER A 125 1.11 -8.62 -2.90
N PHE A 126 1.00 -9.93 -3.07
CA PHE A 126 0.48 -10.59 -4.28
C PHE A 126 -0.96 -11.09 -4.14
N SER A 127 -1.66 -10.73 -3.05
CA SER A 127 -3.08 -11.04 -2.91
C SER A 127 -3.87 -10.42 -4.08
N SER A 128 -4.85 -11.15 -4.60
CA SER A 128 -5.64 -10.68 -5.74
C SER A 128 -6.37 -9.37 -5.44
N LEU A 129 -6.77 -9.16 -4.18
CA LEU A 129 -7.39 -7.91 -3.72
C LEU A 129 -6.44 -6.72 -3.95
N LEU A 130 -5.22 -6.78 -3.39
CA LEU A 130 -4.26 -5.67 -3.45
C LEU A 130 -3.46 -5.59 -4.75
N PHE A 131 -3.47 -6.65 -5.55
CA PHE A 131 -2.90 -6.68 -6.90
C PHE A 131 -3.90 -6.24 -7.96
N ARG A 132 -5.21 -6.32 -7.68
CA ARG A 132 -6.24 -5.93 -8.65
C ARG A 132 -6.00 -4.52 -9.15
N TYR A 133 -6.39 -4.29 -10.40
CA TYR A 133 -6.14 -3.05 -11.10
C TYR A 133 -7.03 -1.88 -10.65
N HIS A 134 -7.51 -1.90 -9.41
CA HIS A 134 -8.35 -0.87 -8.83
C HIS A 134 -7.50 0.30 -8.31
N ILE A 135 -7.90 1.52 -8.65
CA ILE A 135 -7.37 2.75 -8.09
C ILE A 135 -8.24 3.08 -6.89
N PHE A 136 -7.59 3.29 -5.75
CA PHE A 136 -8.22 3.72 -4.51
C PHE A 136 -9.26 2.71 -3.98
N GLU A 137 -8.76 1.64 -3.35
CA GLU A 137 -9.59 0.65 -2.66
C GLU A 137 -9.49 0.89 -1.15
N ARG A 138 -10.59 1.34 -0.53
CA ARG A 138 -10.58 1.78 0.87
C ARG A 138 -10.09 0.72 1.86
N GLU A 139 -10.41 -0.55 1.61
CA GLU A 139 -10.00 -1.68 2.45
C GLU A 139 -8.47 -1.87 2.50
N GLY A 140 -7.76 -1.46 1.44
CA GLY A 140 -6.30 -1.44 1.45
C GLY A 140 -5.72 -0.41 2.43
N PHE A 141 -6.46 0.69 2.69
CA PHE A 141 -6.04 1.74 3.60
C PHE A 141 -6.47 1.51 5.05
N THR A 142 -7.53 0.75 5.32
CA THR A 142 -7.91 0.40 6.70
C THR A 142 -6.82 -0.42 7.37
N LEU A 143 -6.17 -1.32 6.62
CA LEU A 143 -5.02 -2.08 7.10
C LEU A 143 -3.80 -1.20 7.37
N PHE A 144 -3.51 -0.21 6.49
CA PHE A 144 -2.48 0.80 6.74
C PHE A 144 -2.68 1.49 8.10
N LEU A 145 -3.88 2.03 8.31
CA LEU A 145 -4.22 2.76 9.53
C LEU A 145 -4.17 1.86 10.76
N SER A 146 -4.60 0.60 10.65
CA SER A 146 -4.63 -0.34 11.77
C SER A 146 -3.23 -0.76 12.22
N ILE A 147 -2.31 -0.99 11.28
CA ILE A 147 -0.94 -1.41 11.61
C ILE A 147 -0.09 -0.23 12.07
N SER A 148 -0.35 0.99 11.59
CA SER A 148 0.44 2.18 11.94
C SER A 148 0.36 2.61 13.42
N VAL A 149 -0.55 2.02 14.19
CA VAL A 149 -0.74 2.30 15.62
C VAL A 149 0.13 1.39 16.52
N PHE A 150 0.73 0.34 15.96
CA PHE A 150 1.62 -0.61 16.65
C PHE A 150 3.10 -0.31 16.39
#